data_AF-A0A417Y417-F1
#
_entry.id   AF-A0A417Y417-F1
#
_cell.length_a   1.000
_cell.length_b   1.000
_cell.length_c   1.000
_cell.angle_alpha   90.00
_cell.angle_beta   90.00
_cell.angle_gamma   90.00
#
_symmetry.space_group_name_H-M   'P 1'
#
loop_
_entity.id
_entity.type
_entity.pdbx_description
1 polymer ?
#
loop_
_entity_poly.entity_id
_entity_poly.type
_entity_poly.pdbx_seq_one_letter_code
_entity_poly.pdbx_strand_id
1 'polypeptide(L)'
;MLGRIDALRGQRPEFARLLNAMQGDPDQGHAPLHAAVLSCFERIDRLESGHYAASWRRLAGVLAGLPYTPEGAFKAAVLTNMLCVIGLGDAEDYEHTATLVRRFGHQQVAQVQNELEDLLKAGPDLPLTTAACNELARTAHIERTLIRAGQSEQDAGAMAAKCYSAAFWLLMADIDPNDPAPMPRDAEDLAQIVASRGVGEWRRVMAIIAANPWGPEVTRLTELAVEADLPAPASALQWCAKVYRKRFEEAERLEVAKEIRRLVAISGCSQRQFAQYIGTSPSRLSTYVNGLVTPSAAMMLRISRSASALAQGATWSGGLH
;
A
#
# COMPACT_ATOMS: atom_id res chain seq x y z
N MET A 1 30.61 1.38 5.21
CA MET A 1 29.89 0.88 4.01
C MET A 1 30.86 0.27 3.00
N LEU A 2 31.85 1.01 2.49
CA LEU A 2 32.83 0.51 1.50
C LEU A 2 33.51 -0.82 1.89
N GLY A 3 34.08 -0.93 3.10
CA GLY A 3 34.72 -2.18 3.55
C GLY A 3 33.77 -3.38 3.68
N ARG A 4 32.47 -3.15 3.93
CA ARG A 4 31.43 -4.21 3.97
C ARG A 4 31.18 -4.74 2.56
N ILE A 5 31.07 -3.83 1.59
CA ILE A 5 30.85 -4.15 0.17
C ILE A 5 32.03 -4.96 -0.39
N ASP A 6 33.27 -4.54 -0.13
CA ASP A 6 34.47 -5.23 -0.63
C ASP A 6 34.60 -6.66 -0.07
N ALA A 7 34.30 -6.86 1.21
CA ALA A 7 34.29 -8.18 1.83
C ALA A 7 33.23 -9.11 1.21
N LEU A 8 31.99 -8.61 1.07
CA LEU A 8 30.89 -9.37 0.46
C LEU A 8 31.15 -9.71 -1.01
N ARG A 9 31.78 -8.81 -1.77
CA ARG A 9 32.11 -9.06 -3.18
C ARG A 9 33.06 -10.24 -3.34
N GLY A 10 34.04 -10.38 -2.45
CA GLY A 10 34.97 -11.51 -2.45
C GLY A 10 34.31 -12.84 -2.09
N GLN A 11 33.31 -12.81 -1.20
CA GLN A 11 32.59 -14.00 -0.74
C GLN A 11 31.47 -14.42 -1.69
N ARG A 12 30.83 -13.45 -2.37
CA ARG A 12 29.59 -13.63 -3.13
C ARG A 12 29.69 -12.97 -4.52
N PRO A 13 30.48 -13.54 -5.45
CA PRO A 13 30.72 -12.95 -6.77
C PRO A 13 29.44 -12.80 -7.63
N GLU A 14 28.42 -13.61 -7.38
CA GLU A 14 27.11 -13.53 -8.02
C GLU A 14 26.41 -12.17 -7.83
N PHE A 15 26.71 -11.47 -6.73
CA PHE A 15 26.17 -10.14 -6.43
C PHE A 15 27.13 -8.99 -6.75
N ALA A 16 28.29 -9.27 -7.35
CA ALA A 16 29.30 -8.24 -7.62
C ALA A 16 28.75 -7.06 -8.42
N ARG A 17 27.84 -7.32 -9.38
CA ARG A 17 27.17 -6.25 -10.15
C ARG A 17 26.35 -5.32 -9.25
N LEU A 18 25.50 -5.87 -8.40
CA LEU A 18 24.68 -5.08 -7.46
C LEU A 18 25.57 -4.32 -6.48
N LEU A 19 26.56 -4.98 -5.89
CA LEU A 19 27.50 -4.42 -4.91
C LEU A 19 28.37 -3.28 -5.47
N ASN A 20 28.94 -3.46 -6.68
CA ASN A 20 29.71 -2.41 -7.37
C ASN A 20 28.89 -1.16 -7.58
N ALA A 21 27.66 -1.40 -7.95
CA ALA A 21 26.80 -0.35 -8.36
C ALA A 21 26.34 0.43 -7.10
N MET A 22 25.92 -0.26 -6.02
CA MET A 22 25.67 0.36 -4.70
C MET A 22 26.84 1.22 -4.19
N GLN A 23 28.08 0.80 -4.44
CA GLN A 23 29.29 1.57 -4.11
C GLN A 23 29.44 2.85 -4.95
N GLY A 24 28.98 2.82 -6.21
CA GLY A 24 29.05 3.95 -7.14
C GLY A 24 27.84 4.88 -7.08
N ASP A 25 26.84 4.62 -6.24
CA ASP A 25 25.64 5.44 -6.13
C ASP A 25 25.94 6.79 -5.45
N PRO A 26 25.77 7.93 -6.15
CA PRO A 26 26.02 9.24 -5.56
C PRO A 26 24.88 9.73 -4.67
N ASP A 27 23.69 9.12 -4.72
CA ASP A 27 22.52 9.60 -3.97
C ASP A 27 22.53 9.09 -2.52
N GLN A 28 22.83 10.00 -1.59
CA GLN A 28 22.80 9.71 -0.15
C GLN A 28 21.40 9.30 0.34
N GLY A 29 20.34 9.66 -0.38
CA GLY A 29 18.97 9.23 -0.13
C GLY A 29 18.75 7.72 -0.29
N HIS A 30 19.63 7.01 -1.00
CA HIS A 30 19.59 5.55 -1.17
C HIS A 30 20.36 4.78 -0.10
N ALA A 31 21.09 5.45 0.79
CA ALA A 31 21.83 4.78 1.85
C ALA A 31 20.98 3.79 2.70
N PRO A 32 19.71 4.08 3.04
CA PRO A 32 18.86 3.11 3.72
C PRO A 32 18.53 1.86 2.90
N LEU A 33 18.40 1.99 1.57
CA LEU A 33 18.17 0.85 0.66
C LEU A 33 19.38 -0.08 0.70
N HIS A 34 20.56 0.51 0.58
CA HIS A 34 21.82 -0.23 0.60
C HIS A 34 22.06 -0.90 1.95
N ALA A 35 21.75 -0.22 3.06
CA ALA A 35 21.88 -0.80 4.39
C ALA A 35 21.03 -2.07 4.55
N ALA A 36 19.78 -2.05 4.09
CA ALA A 36 18.88 -3.20 4.17
C ALA A 36 19.39 -4.40 3.36
N VAL A 37 19.90 -4.17 2.14
CA VAL A 37 20.49 -5.24 1.32
C VAL A 37 21.75 -5.81 1.97
N LEU A 38 22.69 -4.94 2.40
CA LEU A 38 23.96 -5.36 2.99
C LEU A 38 23.77 -6.13 4.29
N SER A 39 22.86 -5.68 5.17
CA SER A 39 22.56 -6.40 6.43
C SER A 39 22.08 -7.83 6.17
N CYS A 40 21.26 -8.03 5.14
CA CYS A 40 20.80 -9.38 4.79
C CYS A 40 21.94 -10.23 4.18
N PHE A 41 22.78 -9.64 3.33
CA PHE A 41 23.90 -10.35 2.71
C PHE A 41 24.96 -10.79 3.72
N GLU A 42 25.16 -10.04 4.79
CA GLU A 42 26.07 -10.42 5.88
C GLU A 42 25.56 -11.60 6.72
N ARG A 43 24.26 -11.88 6.66
CA ARG A 43 23.59 -12.94 7.40
C ARG A 43 23.04 -14.04 6.47
N ILE A 44 23.44 -14.03 5.20
CA ILE A 44 22.94 -14.89 4.13
C ILE A 44 23.07 -16.39 4.44
N ASP A 45 24.15 -16.80 5.11
CA ASP A 45 24.39 -18.21 5.44
C ASP A 45 23.25 -18.81 6.31
N ARG A 46 22.62 -17.99 7.15
CA ARG A 46 21.45 -18.37 7.95
C ARG A 46 20.20 -18.56 7.08
N LEU A 47 20.05 -17.77 6.02
CA LEU A 47 18.96 -17.95 5.05
C LEU A 47 19.21 -19.19 4.17
N GLU A 48 20.45 -19.42 3.74
CA GLU A 48 20.83 -20.56 2.89
C GLU A 48 20.71 -21.91 3.60
N SER A 49 20.89 -21.94 4.91
CA SER A 49 20.72 -23.13 5.74
C SER A 49 19.32 -23.25 6.38
N GLY A 50 18.49 -22.21 6.25
CA GLY A 50 17.20 -22.10 6.92
C GLY A 50 16.01 -22.61 6.12
N HIS A 51 14.82 -22.44 6.71
CA HIS A 51 13.53 -22.84 6.11
C HIS A 51 13.28 -22.20 4.73
N TYR A 52 13.76 -20.96 4.53
CA TYR A 52 13.53 -20.17 3.31
C TYR A 52 14.68 -20.26 2.29
N ALA A 53 15.59 -21.24 2.40
CA ALA A 53 16.73 -21.40 1.50
C ALA A 53 16.35 -21.50 0.01
N ALA A 54 15.23 -22.15 -0.31
CA ALA A 54 14.73 -22.23 -1.69
C ALA A 54 14.23 -20.86 -2.20
N SER A 55 13.49 -20.12 -1.37
CA SER A 55 13.02 -18.77 -1.68
C SER A 55 14.19 -17.81 -1.86
N TRP A 56 15.20 -17.89 -0.99
CA TRP A 56 16.43 -17.12 -1.10
C TRP A 56 17.15 -17.38 -2.44
N ARG A 57 17.37 -18.63 -2.83
CA ARG A 57 18.03 -18.96 -4.11
C ARG A 57 17.30 -18.37 -5.32
N ARG A 58 15.95 -18.39 -5.31
CA ARG A 58 15.14 -17.78 -6.37
C ARG A 58 15.28 -16.26 -6.34
N LEU A 59 15.21 -15.64 -5.16
CA LEU A 59 15.35 -14.20 -4.99
C LEU A 59 16.73 -13.72 -5.44
N ALA A 60 17.81 -14.45 -5.11
CA ALA A 60 19.16 -14.16 -5.57
C ALA A 60 19.24 -14.05 -7.10
N GLY A 61 18.57 -14.96 -7.83
CA GLY A 61 18.46 -14.90 -9.28
C GLY A 61 17.72 -13.65 -9.78
N VAL A 62 16.64 -13.25 -9.11
CA VAL A 62 15.92 -12.01 -9.40
C VAL A 62 16.80 -10.78 -9.17
N LEU A 63 17.47 -10.71 -8.01
CA LEU A 63 18.35 -9.59 -7.63
C LEU A 63 19.51 -9.42 -8.62
N ALA A 64 20.09 -10.52 -9.10
CA ALA A 64 21.16 -10.49 -10.11
C ALA A 64 20.71 -9.97 -11.49
N GLY A 65 19.40 -9.96 -11.75
CA GLY A 65 18.80 -9.46 -12.99
C GLY A 65 18.22 -8.04 -12.90
N LEU A 66 18.12 -7.45 -11.71
CA LEU A 66 17.53 -6.11 -11.56
C LEU A 66 18.38 -5.03 -12.27
N PRO A 67 17.75 -4.07 -12.95
CA PRO A 67 18.46 -2.97 -13.57
C PRO A 67 19.07 -2.07 -12.50
N TYR A 68 20.17 -1.43 -12.85
CA TYR A 68 20.85 -0.52 -11.94
C TYR A 68 20.23 0.87 -11.95
N THR A 69 19.04 0.98 -11.38
CA THR A 69 18.24 2.20 -11.27
C THR A 69 17.80 2.41 -9.81
N PRO A 70 17.38 3.64 -9.42
CA PRO A 70 16.79 3.88 -8.10
C PRO A 70 15.63 2.94 -7.78
N GLU A 71 14.80 2.64 -8.78
CA GLU A 71 13.70 1.67 -8.67
C GLU A 71 14.19 0.25 -8.43
N GLY A 72 15.24 -0.19 -9.14
CA GLY A 72 15.88 -1.49 -8.93
C GLY A 72 16.48 -1.62 -7.52
N ALA A 73 17.13 -0.56 -7.03
CA ALA A 73 17.68 -0.53 -5.66
C ALA A 73 16.56 -0.59 -4.60
N PHE A 74 15.47 0.15 -4.81
CA PHE A 74 14.29 0.10 -3.94
C PHE A 74 13.70 -1.30 -3.90
N LYS A 75 13.51 -1.91 -5.08
CA LYS A 75 13.00 -3.28 -5.20
C LYS A 75 13.90 -4.30 -4.53
N ALA A 76 15.21 -4.21 -4.75
CA ALA A 76 16.19 -5.07 -4.10
C ALA A 76 16.09 -4.98 -2.56
N ALA A 77 16.05 -3.76 -2.01
CA ALA A 77 15.97 -3.54 -0.58
C ALA A 77 14.68 -4.09 0.04
N VAL A 78 13.53 -3.82 -0.57
CA VAL A 78 12.22 -4.25 -0.05
C VAL A 78 12.07 -5.77 -0.08
N LEU A 79 12.39 -6.42 -1.20
CA LEU A 79 12.25 -7.87 -1.33
C LEU A 79 13.23 -8.62 -0.41
N THR A 80 14.48 -8.14 -0.33
CA THR A 80 15.50 -8.72 0.53
C THR A 80 15.14 -8.55 2.01
N ASN A 81 14.68 -7.36 2.41
CA ASN A 81 14.23 -7.10 3.77
C ASN A 81 13.03 -7.98 4.15
N MET A 82 12.02 -8.11 3.30
CA MET A 82 10.85 -8.97 3.56
C MET A 82 11.24 -10.43 3.82
N LEU A 83 12.17 -10.97 3.02
CA LEU A 83 12.65 -12.34 3.21
C LEU A 83 13.47 -12.48 4.49
N CYS A 84 14.29 -11.49 4.82
CA CYS A 84 15.06 -11.44 6.06
C CYS A 84 14.14 -11.33 7.30
N VAL A 85 13.04 -10.55 7.25
CA VAL A 85 12.02 -10.50 8.31
C VAL A 85 11.42 -11.88 8.59
N ILE A 86 10.99 -12.62 7.56
CA ILE A 86 10.35 -13.93 7.77
C ILE A 86 11.35 -15.06 8.06
N GLY A 87 12.59 -14.93 7.56
CA GLY A 87 13.60 -15.97 7.67
C GLY A 87 14.53 -15.84 8.88
N LEU A 88 14.79 -14.62 9.33
CA LEU A 88 15.71 -14.32 10.44
C LEU A 88 14.98 -13.67 11.61
N GLY A 89 14.20 -12.61 11.34
CA GLY A 89 13.41 -11.92 12.36
C GLY A 89 14.26 -11.21 13.42
N ASP A 90 15.46 -10.74 13.05
CA ASP A 90 16.34 -10.01 13.97
C ASP A 90 15.90 -8.54 14.10
N ALA A 91 16.39 -7.83 15.12
CA ALA A 91 16.09 -6.41 15.34
C ALA A 91 16.32 -5.53 14.10
N GLU A 92 17.45 -5.73 13.41
CA GLU A 92 17.79 -4.97 12.19
C GLU A 92 16.75 -5.13 11.07
N ASP A 93 16.08 -6.27 10.98
CA ASP A 93 15.10 -6.54 9.93
C ASP A 93 13.83 -5.68 10.12
N TYR A 94 13.41 -5.50 11.37
CA TYR A 94 12.31 -4.61 11.75
C TYR A 94 12.71 -3.13 11.64
N GLU A 95 13.94 -2.78 12.02
CA GLU A 95 14.48 -1.43 11.83
C GLU A 95 14.52 -1.02 10.35
N HIS A 96 14.95 -1.94 9.49
CA HIS A 96 14.94 -1.74 8.04
C HIS A 96 13.51 -1.62 7.50
N THR A 97 12.57 -2.46 7.94
CA THR A 97 11.14 -2.32 7.58
C THR A 97 10.63 -0.93 7.95
N ALA A 98 10.82 -0.52 9.21
CA ALA A 98 10.40 0.78 9.73
C ALA A 98 11.05 1.95 8.98
N THR A 99 12.31 1.80 8.57
CA THR A 99 13.04 2.81 7.81
C THR A 99 12.54 2.93 6.37
N LEU A 100 12.31 1.80 5.70
CA LEU A 100 11.78 1.75 4.33
C LEU A 100 10.40 2.41 4.28
N VAL A 101 9.48 2.02 5.17
CA VAL A 101 8.13 2.61 5.17
C VAL A 101 8.13 4.09 5.57
N ARG A 102 9.03 4.52 6.46
CA ARG A 102 9.19 5.95 6.82
C ARG A 102 9.67 6.78 5.64
N ARG A 103 10.54 6.22 4.79
CA ARG A 103 11.17 6.95 3.68
C ARG A 103 10.33 6.94 2.41
N PHE A 104 9.75 5.80 2.06
CA PHE A 104 9.08 5.59 0.77
C PHE A 104 7.55 5.46 0.89
N GLY A 105 7.03 5.36 2.12
CA GLY A 105 5.61 5.22 2.39
C GLY A 105 5.15 3.75 2.34
N HIS A 106 4.13 3.44 3.13
CA HIS A 106 3.66 2.06 3.30
C HIS A 106 3.11 1.45 2.01
N GLN A 107 2.38 2.23 1.19
CA GLN A 107 1.76 1.71 -0.03
C GLN A 107 2.78 1.26 -1.07
N GLN A 108 3.84 2.05 -1.29
CA GLN A 108 4.87 1.70 -2.26
C GLN A 108 5.67 0.48 -1.81
N VAL A 109 6.02 0.41 -0.52
CA VAL A 109 6.71 -0.76 0.05
C VAL A 109 5.82 -2.01 -0.07
N ALA A 110 4.55 -1.91 0.32
CA ALA A 110 3.59 -3.02 0.24
C ALA A 110 3.39 -3.53 -1.19
N GLN A 111 3.33 -2.63 -2.18
CA GLN A 111 3.20 -3.01 -3.59
C GLN A 111 4.38 -3.86 -4.04
N VAL A 112 5.61 -3.44 -3.74
CA VAL A 112 6.81 -4.20 -4.08
C VAL A 112 6.89 -5.52 -3.30
N GLN A 113 6.52 -5.53 -2.01
CA GLN A 113 6.44 -6.75 -1.20
C GLN A 113 5.45 -7.77 -1.80
N ASN A 114 4.31 -7.30 -2.32
CA ASN A 114 3.29 -8.17 -2.90
C ASN A 114 3.77 -8.89 -4.18
N GLU A 115 4.75 -8.33 -4.90
CA GLU A 115 5.34 -8.98 -6.08
C GLU A 115 6.20 -10.21 -5.75
N LEU A 116 6.62 -10.36 -4.48
CA LEU A 116 7.56 -11.42 -4.08
C LEU A 116 7.03 -12.82 -4.42
N GLU A 117 5.73 -13.06 -4.19
CA GLU A 117 5.14 -14.38 -4.40
C GLU A 117 5.21 -14.81 -5.88
N ASP A 118 4.86 -13.90 -6.79
CA ASP A 118 4.89 -14.12 -8.25
C ASP A 118 6.32 -14.28 -8.76
N LEU A 119 7.23 -13.40 -8.31
CA LEU A 119 8.64 -13.44 -8.68
C LEU A 119 9.29 -14.76 -8.28
N LEU A 120 8.92 -15.28 -7.10
CA LEU A 120 9.48 -16.50 -6.58
C LEU A 120 8.66 -17.75 -6.94
N LYS A 121 7.47 -17.61 -7.53
CA LYS A 121 6.54 -18.71 -7.83
C LYS A 121 6.34 -19.61 -6.60
N ALA A 122 6.07 -19.00 -5.45
CA ALA A 122 6.06 -19.71 -4.18
C ALA A 122 4.73 -20.44 -3.89
N GLY A 123 3.60 -20.00 -4.47
CA GLY A 123 2.36 -20.76 -4.55
C GLY A 123 1.11 -19.87 -4.62
N PRO A 124 -0.06 -20.45 -4.94
CA PRO A 124 -1.31 -19.69 -5.03
C PRO A 124 -1.82 -19.17 -3.67
N ASP A 125 -1.43 -19.81 -2.56
CA ASP A 125 -1.89 -19.46 -1.21
C ASP A 125 -1.08 -18.32 -0.57
N LEU A 126 -0.22 -17.67 -1.34
CA LEU A 126 0.64 -16.57 -0.90
C LEU A 126 1.44 -16.86 0.39
N PRO A 127 2.15 -18.00 0.52
CA PRO A 127 2.86 -18.39 1.73
C PRO A 127 3.86 -17.34 2.24
N LEU A 128 4.60 -16.64 1.36
CA LEU A 128 5.61 -15.67 1.80
C LEU A 128 4.96 -14.38 2.28
N THR A 129 3.94 -13.90 1.56
CA THR A 129 3.13 -12.75 1.98
C THR A 129 2.41 -13.03 3.30
N THR A 130 1.88 -14.25 3.46
CA THR A 130 1.24 -14.70 4.70
C THR A 130 2.22 -14.70 5.87
N ALA A 131 3.41 -15.28 5.68
CA ALA A 131 4.45 -15.26 6.71
C ALA A 131 4.85 -13.83 7.09
N ALA A 132 5.00 -12.93 6.11
CA ALA A 132 5.39 -11.55 6.35
C ALA A 132 4.31 -10.75 7.09
N CYS A 133 3.04 -10.86 6.69
CA CYS A 133 1.93 -10.24 7.40
C CYS A 133 1.85 -10.74 8.86
N ASN A 134 1.98 -12.04 9.06
CA ASN A 134 1.95 -12.63 10.41
C ASN A 134 3.11 -12.15 11.26
N GLU A 135 4.33 -12.10 10.73
CA GLU A 135 5.50 -11.67 11.50
C GLU A 135 5.43 -10.18 11.84
N LEU A 136 5.15 -9.34 10.85
CA LEU A 136 5.07 -7.89 11.02
C LEU A 136 3.90 -7.45 11.93
N ALA A 137 2.88 -8.28 12.09
CA ALA A 137 1.75 -8.02 12.99
C ALA A 137 2.04 -8.36 14.46
N ARG A 138 3.15 -9.04 14.78
CA ARG A 138 3.50 -9.44 16.16
C ARG A 138 4.14 -8.29 16.94
N THR A 139 3.42 -7.19 17.15
CA THR A 139 3.93 -5.96 17.79
C THR A 139 4.70 -6.23 19.08
N ALA A 140 4.13 -7.00 20.02
CA ALA A 140 4.77 -7.32 21.30
C ALA A 140 6.01 -8.23 21.16
N HIS A 141 6.12 -9.03 20.11
CA HIS A 141 7.35 -9.77 19.81
C HIS A 141 8.43 -8.80 19.31
N ILE A 142 8.09 -7.96 18.33
CA ILE A 142 8.99 -7.00 17.71
C ILE A 142 9.55 -6.02 18.75
N GLU A 143 8.71 -5.46 19.61
CA GLU A 143 9.13 -4.56 20.69
C GLU A 143 10.17 -5.21 21.60
N ARG A 144 9.90 -6.44 22.06
CA ARG A 144 10.84 -7.18 22.92
C ARG A 144 12.15 -7.49 22.21
N THR A 145 12.10 -7.82 20.92
CA THR A 145 13.31 -8.09 20.11
C THR A 145 14.16 -6.82 19.97
N LEU A 146 13.55 -5.66 19.70
CA LEU A 146 14.22 -4.38 19.60
C LEU A 146 14.81 -3.91 20.94
N ILE A 147 14.06 -4.04 22.04
CA ILE A 147 14.55 -3.68 23.39
C ILE A 147 15.77 -4.52 23.78
N ARG A 148 15.75 -5.83 23.50
CA ARG A 148 16.89 -6.73 23.75
C ARG A 148 18.13 -6.35 22.91
N ALA A 149 17.93 -5.77 21.74
CA ALA A 149 19.01 -5.26 20.90
C ALA A 149 19.51 -3.87 21.34
N GLY A 150 18.94 -3.30 22.41
CA GLY A 150 19.39 -2.03 23.01
C GLY A 150 18.56 -0.80 22.61
N GLN A 151 17.44 -0.97 21.90
CA GLN A 151 16.53 0.15 21.63
C GLN A 151 15.78 0.59 22.89
N SER A 152 15.45 1.88 22.98
CA SER A 152 14.58 2.39 24.05
C SER A 152 13.16 1.80 23.91
N GLU A 153 12.40 1.68 25.01
CA GLU A 153 11.01 1.20 24.94
C GLU A 153 10.14 2.06 24.02
N GLN A 154 10.35 3.37 24.04
CA GLN A 154 9.63 4.32 23.19
C GLN A 154 9.93 4.10 21.71
N ASP A 155 11.21 3.97 21.34
CA ASP A 155 11.63 3.78 19.95
C ASP A 155 11.19 2.38 19.44
N ALA A 156 11.33 1.36 20.28
CA ALA A 156 10.88 0.01 19.99
C ALA A 156 9.37 -0.03 19.70
N GLY A 157 8.55 0.62 20.55
CA GLY A 157 7.11 0.73 20.33
C GLY A 157 6.75 1.47 19.03
N ALA A 158 7.44 2.58 18.74
CA ALA A 158 7.23 3.33 17.50
C ALA A 158 7.60 2.51 16.25
N MET A 159 8.67 1.71 16.29
CA MET A 159 9.08 0.84 15.19
C MET A 159 8.14 -0.35 15.02
N ALA A 160 7.70 -0.98 16.11
CA ALA A 160 6.74 -2.08 16.06
C ALA A 160 5.39 -1.62 15.48
N ALA A 161 4.91 -0.42 15.84
CA ALA A 161 3.72 0.18 15.22
C ALA A 161 3.88 0.42 13.71
N LYS A 162 5.08 0.80 13.25
CA LYS A 162 5.39 0.91 11.82
C LYS A 162 5.39 -0.45 11.11
N CYS A 163 5.90 -1.50 11.76
CA CYS A 163 5.86 -2.86 11.24
C CYS A 163 4.42 -3.37 11.12
N TYR A 164 3.59 -3.17 12.16
CA TYR A 164 2.16 -3.49 12.10
C TYR A 164 1.45 -2.75 10.97
N SER A 165 1.75 -1.46 10.79
CA SER A 165 1.23 -0.68 9.67
C SER A 165 1.69 -1.23 8.31
N ALA A 166 2.94 -1.70 8.21
CA ALA A 166 3.44 -2.38 7.01
C ALA A 166 2.67 -3.68 6.73
N ALA A 167 2.39 -4.50 7.76
CA ALA A 167 1.56 -5.69 7.63
C ALA A 167 0.16 -5.37 7.09
N PHE A 168 -0.47 -4.33 7.62
CA PHE A 168 -1.78 -3.85 7.16
C PHE A 168 -1.75 -3.42 5.69
N TRP A 169 -0.75 -2.63 5.28
CA TRP A 169 -0.68 -2.19 3.88
C TRP A 169 -0.30 -3.30 2.91
N LEU A 170 0.52 -4.26 3.32
CA LEU A 170 0.80 -5.47 2.54
C LEU A 170 -0.48 -6.31 2.34
N LEU A 171 -1.26 -6.47 3.40
CA LEU A 171 -2.56 -7.12 3.32
C LEU A 171 -3.51 -6.38 2.36
N MET A 172 -3.54 -5.04 2.40
CA MET A 172 -4.36 -4.19 1.54
C MET A 172 -3.90 -4.08 0.07
N ALA A 173 -2.73 -4.62 -0.28
CA ALA A 173 -2.08 -4.36 -1.57
C ALA A 173 -2.88 -4.88 -2.78
N ASP A 174 -3.67 -5.94 -2.59
CA ASP A 174 -4.34 -6.65 -3.68
C ASP A 174 -5.72 -7.18 -3.27
N ILE A 175 -6.52 -6.31 -2.65
CA ILE A 175 -7.92 -6.61 -2.34
C ILE A 175 -8.75 -6.30 -3.58
N ASP A 176 -9.44 -7.31 -4.12
CA ASP A 176 -10.46 -7.15 -5.16
C ASP A 176 -11.86 -6.97 -4.55
N PRO A 177 -12.47 -5.76 -4.63
CA PRO A 177 -13.82 -5.53 -4.12
C PRO A 177 -14.92 -6.36 -4.82
N ASN A 178 -14.63 -6.97 -5.98
CA ASN A 178 -15.58 -7.75 -6.76
C ASN A 178 -15.55 -9.26 -6.47
N ASP A 179 -14.57 -9.73 -5.68
CA ASP A 179 -14.50 -11.11 -5.18
C ASP A 179 -14.50 -11.17 -3.64
N PRO A 180 -15.59 -10.72 -2.98
CA PRO A 180 -15.72 -10.87 -1.54
C PRO A 180 -15.91 -12.34 -1.15
N ALA A 181 -15.32 -12.71 -0.01
CA ALA A 181 -15.65 -13.96 0.65
C ALA A 181 -17.10 -13.95 1.16
N PRO A 182 -17.71 -15.12 1.39
CA PRO A 182 -18.90 -15.21 2.22
C PRO A 182 -18.65 -14.62 3.62
N MET A 183 -19.67 -13.99 4.21
CA MET A 183 -19.58 -13.49 5.57
C MET A 183 -19.26 -14.63 6.55
N PRO A 184 -18.26 -14.48 7.44
CA PRO A 184 -18.01 -15.45 8.50
C PRO A 184 -19.25 -15.65 9.36
N ARG A 185 -19.54 -16.91 9.70
CA ARG A 185 -20.78 -17.28 10.41
C ARG A 185 -20.79 -16.77 11.85
N ASP A 186 -19.64 -16.89 12.52
CA ASP A 186 -19.42 -16.55 13.92
C ASP A 186 -17.95 -16.20 14.17
N ALA A 187 -17.62 -15.94 15.44
CA ALA A 187 -16.29 -15.52 15.87
C ALA A 187 -15.24 -16.64 15.70
N GLU A 188 -15.63 -17.91 15.85
CA GLU A 188 -14.74 -19.06 15.67
C GLU A 188 -14.38 -19.23 14.20
N ASP A 189 -15.36 -19.11 13.30
CA ASP A 189 -15.16 -19.15 11.84
C ASP A 189 -14.18 -18.05 11.39
N LEU A 190 -14.36 -16.82 11.90
CA LEU A 190 -13.45 -15.71 11.62
C LEU A 190 -12.03 -15.98 12.16
N ALA A 191 -11.90 -16.48 13.38
CA ALA A 191 -10.60 -16.81 13.97
C ALA A 191 -9.87 -17.87 13.14
N GLN A 192 -10.59 -18.89 12.65
CA GLN A 192 -10.01 -19.94 11.83
C GLN A 192 -9.53 -19.42 10.46
N ILE A 193 -10.25 -18.46 9.86
CA ILE A 193 -9.81 -17.78 8.64
C ILE A 193 -8.48 -17.06 8.88
N VAL A 194 -8.41 -16.20 9.91
CA VAL A 194 -7.21 -15.42 10.22
C VAL A 194 -6.03 -16.31 10.56
N ALA A 195 -6.25 -17.37 11.35
CA ALA A 195 -5.17 -18.22 11.84
C ALA A 195 -4.61 -19.20 10.79
N SER A 196 -5.42 -19.64 9.82
CA SER A 196 -5.08 -20.84 9.04
C SER A 196 -5.29 -20.75 7.55
N ARG A 197 -5.97 -19.72 7.02
CA ARG A 197 -6.29 -19.62 5.58
C ARG A 197 -5.43 -18.62 4.80
N GLY A 198 -4.49 -17.98 5.48
CA GLY A 198 -3.50 -17.10 4.86
C GLY A 198 -4.07 -15.78 4.33
N VAL A 199 -3.19 -14.99 3.71
CA VAL A 199 -3.52 -13.62 3.27
C VAL A 199 -4.52 -13.59 2.12
N GLY A 200 -4.54 -14.60 1.24
CA GLY A 200 -5.49 -14.68 0.13
C GLY A 200 -6.94 -14.67 0.61
N GLU A 201 -7.30 -15.57 1.52
CA GLU A 201 -8.65 -15.60 2.09
C GLU A 201 -8.93 -14.36 2.96
N TRP A 202 -7.92 -13.87 3.69
CA TRP A 202 -8.07 -12.66 4.50
C TRP A 202 -8.38 -11.42 3.64
N ARG A 203 -7.77 -11.29 2.46
CA ARG A 203 -8.10 -10.25 1.47
C ARG A 203 -9.53 -10.36 0.99
N ARG A 204 -10.05 -11.57 0.78
CA ARG A 204 -11.46 -11.79 0.39
C ARG A 204 -12.43 -11.43 1.51
N VAL A 205 -12.08 -11.63 2.79
CA VAL A 205 -12.87 -11.10 3.91
C VAL A 205 -12.84 -9.57 3.92
N MET A 206 -11.68 -8.96 3.71
CA MET A 206 -11.58 -7.50 3.62
C MET A 206 -12.30 -6.93 2.38
N ALA A 207 -12.43 -7.72 1.31
CA ALA A 207 -13.19 -7.35 0.12
C ALA A 207 -14.68 -7.12 0.41
N ILE A 208 -15.25 -7.73 1.46
CA ILE A 208 -16.61 -7.42 1.95
C ILE A 208 -16.70 -5.93 2.31
N ILE A 209 -15.71 -5.43 3.06
CA ILE A 209 -15.62 -4.01 3.44
C ILE A 209 -15.29 -3.15 2.23
N ALA A 210 -14.41 -3.62 1.35
CA ALA A 210 -14.05 -2.90 0.14
C ALA A 210 -15.24 -2.69 -0.81
N ALA A 211 -16.15 -3.66 -0.89
CA ALA A 211 -17.35 -3.60 -1.71
C ALA A 211 -18.36 -2.57 -1.18
N ASN A 212 -18.51 -2.46 0.14
CA ASN A 212 -19.39 -1.49 0.78
C ASN A 212 -18.85 -1.00 2.13
N PRO A 213 -18.01 0.05 2.16
CA PRO A 213 -17.32 0.45 3.38
C PRO A 213 -18.21 1.24 4.36
N TRP A 214 -19.46 1.56 3.99
CA TRP A 214 -20.48 2.12 4.89
C TRP A 214 -21.51 1.09 5.35
N GLY A 215 -21.43 -0.15 4.84
CA GLY A 215 -22.37 -1.21 5.13
C GLY A 215 -22.29 -1.70 6.59
N PRO A 216 -23.38 -2.33 7.07
CA PRO A 216 -23.42 -2.94 8.41
C PRO A 216 -22.37 -4.04 8.61
N GLU A 217 -21.86 -4.63 7.52
CA GLU A 217 -20.86 -5.69 7.51
C GLU A 217 -19.54 -5.24 8.17
N VAL A 218 -19.19 -3.95 8.07
CA VAL A 218 -18.01 -3.40 8.75
C VAL A 218 -18.12 -3.55 10.26
N THR A 219 -19.28 -3.17 10.82
CA THR A 219 -19.55 -3.29 12.25
C THR A 219 -19.57 -4.75 12.65
N ARG A 220 -20.29 -5.60 11.89
CA ARG A 220 -20.42 -7.02 12.22
C ARG A 220 -19.08 -7.76 12.18
N LEU A 221 -18.24 -7.56 11.17
CA LEU A 221 -16.90 -8.17 11.11
C LEU A 221 -16.01 -7.71 12.27
N THR A 222 -16.12 -6.43 12.65
CA THR A 222 -15.37 -5.88 13.79
C THR A 222 -15.83 -6.50 15.11
N GLU A 223 -17.14 -6.66 15.31
CA GLU A 223 -17.72 -7.34 16.49
C GLU A 223 -17.25 -8.79 16.58
N LEU A 224 -17.32 -9.55 15.47
CA LEU A 224 -16.81 -10.92 15.40
C LEU A 224 -15.33 -11.00 15.78
N ALA A 225 -14.50 -10.06 15.33
CA ALA A 225 -13.08 -10.03 15.68
C ALA A 225 -12.85 -9.73 17.17
N VAL A 226 -13.69 -8.88 17.78
CA VAL A 226 -13.64 -8.60 19.22
C VAL A 226 -14.12 -9.82 20.03
N GLU A 227 -15.22 -10.46 19.61
CA GLU A 227 -15.74 -11.71 20.21
C GLU A 227 -14.70 -12.84 20.15
N ALA A 228 -13.87 -12.88 19.10
CA ALA A 228 -12.78 -13.84 18.91
C ALA A 228 -11.47 -13.49 19.66
N ASP A 229 -11.43 -12.39 20.42
CA ASP A 229 -10.22 -11.86 21.06
C ASP A 229 -9.07 -11.57 20.06
N LEU A 230 -9.43 -10.98 18.92
CA LEU A 230 -8.52 -10.63 17.82
C LEU A 230 -8.38 -9.11 17.66
N PRO A 231 -7.69 -8.40 18.59
CA PRO A 231 -7.62 -6.93 18.57
C PRO A 231 -6.91 -6.37 17.33
N ALA A 232 -5.90 -7.07 16.82
CA ALA A 232 -5.17 -6.67 15.61
C ALA A 232 -6.02 -6.79 14.33
N PRO A 233 -6.70 -7.92 14.07
CA PRO A 233 -7.72 -8.02 13.02
C PRO A 233 -8.88 -7.03 13.17
N ALA A 234 -9.42 -6.83 14.37
CA ALA A 234 -10.50 -5.85 14.61
C ALA A 234 -10.08 -4.43 14.20
N SER A 235 -8.86 -4.02 14.57
CA SER A 235 -8.28 -2.74 14.16
C SER A 235 -8.09 -2.66 12.64
N ALA A 236 -7.57 -3.71 12.02
CA ALA A 236 -7.36 -3.76 10.57
C ALA A 236 -8.67 -3.60 9.77
N LEU A 237 -9.76 -4.21 10.21
CA LEU A 237 -11.09 -4.09 9.59
C LEU A 237 -11.61 -2.64 9.64
N GLN A 238 -11.49 -1.98 10.80
CA GLN A 238 -11.87 -0.56 10.92
C GLN A 238 -11.02 0.35 10.05
N TRP A 239 -9.70 0.11 9.98
CA TRP A 239 -8.80 0.85 9.11
C TRP A 239 -9.09 0.61 7.63
N CYS A 240 -9.43 -0.62 7.23
CA CYS A 240 -9.87 -0.95 5.88
C CYS A 240 -11.06 -0.09 5.46
N ALA A 241 -12.09 -0.01 6.31
CA ALA A 241 -13.26 0.82 6.04
C ALA A 241 -12.89 2.29 5.86
N LYS A 242 -12.02 2.85 6.72
CA LYS A 242 -11.52 4.23 6.57
C LYS A 242 -10.79 4.45 5.25
N VAL A 243 -9.91 3.52 4.86
CA VAL A 243 -9.16 3.60 3.60
C VAL A 243 -10.10 3.56 2.40
N TYR A 244 -11.04 2.61 2.36
CA TYR A 244 -11.97 2.50 1.24
C TYR A 244 -12.96 3.66 1.18
N ARG A 245 -13.50 4.16 2.30
CA ARG A 245 -14.33 5.39 2.29
C ARG A 245 -13.61 6.54 1.60
N LYS A 246 -12.34 6.78 1.96
CA LYS A 246 -11.52 7.82 1.32
C LYS A 246 -11.33 7.55 -0.18
N ARG A 247 -11.06 6.30 -0.59
CA ARG A 247 -10.92 5.93 -2.01
C ARG A 247 -12.21 6.17 -2.80
N PHE A 248 -13.36 5.81 -2.24
CA PHE A 248 -14.67 6.07 -2.84
C PHE A 248 -14.94 7.57 -2.96
N GLU A 249 -14.72 8.35 -1.89
CA GLU A 249 -14.89 9.81 -1.92
C GLU A 249 -14.02 10.47 -3.01
N GLU A 250 -12.78 10.00 -3.17
CA GLU A 250 -11.88 10.47 -4.23
C GLU A 250 -12.37 10.07 -5.63
N ALA A 251 -12.85 8.84 -5.81
CA ALA A 251 -13.38 8.34 -7.07
C ALA A 251 -14.68 9.08 -7.48
N GLU A 252 -15.62 9.24 -6.54
CA GLU A 252 -16.88 9.98 -6.73
C GLU A 252 -16.60 11.45 -7.10
N ARG A 253 -15.62 12.08 -6.44
CA ARG A 253 -15.18 13.45 -6.80
C ARG A 253 -14.65 13.52 -8.23
N LEU A 254 -13.91 12.52 -8.68
CA LEU A 254 -13.41 12.45 -10.06
C LEU A 254 -14.54 12.19 -11.07
N GLU A 255 -15.53 11.35 -10.74
CA GLU A 255 -16.70 11.13 -11.58
C GLU A 255 -17.56 12.39 -11.73
N VAL A 256 -17.78 13.12 -10.64
CA VAL A 256 -18.46 14.43 -10.70
C VAL A 256 -17.69 15.40 -11.60
N ALA A 257 -16.37 15.46 -11.49
CA ALA A 257 -15.54 16.31 -12.36
C ALA A 257 -15.62 15.90 -13.84
N LYS A 258 -15.63 14.59 -14.13
CA LYS A 258 -15.83 14.05 -15.49
C LYS A 258 -17.19 14.46 -16.04
N GLU A 259 -18.25 14.34 -15.25
CA GLU A 259 -19.60 14.72 -15.67
C GLU A 259 -19.70 16.23 -15.95
N ILE A 260 -19.10 17.08 -15.12
CA ILE A 260 -19.08 18.53 -15.37
C ILE A 260 -18.31 18.85 -16.66
N ARG A 261 -17.17 18.21 -16.92
CA ARG A 261 -16.44 18.37 -18.19
C ARG A 261 -17.31 17.98 -19.39
N ARG A 262 -18.03 16.86 -19.29
CA ARG A 262 -18.99 16.43 -20.32
C ARG A 262 -20.07 17.48 -20.55
N LEU A 263 -20.68 17.99 -19.47
CA LEU A 263 -21.74 19.01 -19.53
C LEU A 263 -21.26 20.34 -20.14
N VAL A 264 -20.04 20.78 -19.81
CA VAL A 264 -19.42 21.94 -20.45
C VAL A 264 -19.22 21.68 -21.95
N ALA A 265 -18.69 20.52 -22.33
CA ALA A 265 -18.43 20.19 -23.73
C ALA A 265 -19.71 20.17 -24.58
N ILE A 266 -20.78 19.52 -24.10
CA ILE A 266 -22.04 19.45 -24.86
C ILE A 266 -22.77 20.81 -24.95
N SER A 267 -22.47 21.74 -24.04
CA SER A 267 -23.07 23.08 -24.08
C SER A 267 -22.57 23.94 -25.24
N GLY A 268 -21.47 23.55 -25.89
CA GLY A 268 -20.81 24.33 -26.94
C GLY A 268 -20.15 25.63 -26.46
N CYS A 269 -20.22 25.95 -25.16
CA CYS A 269 -19.63 27.15 -24.59
C CYS A 269 -18.18 26.95 -24.18
N SER A 270 -17.38 28.02 -24.20
CA SER A 270 -16.13 28.04 -23.44
C SER A 270 -16.43 27.92 -21.94
N GLN A 271 -15.46 27.40 -21.17
CA GLN A 271 -15.60 27.30 -19.72
C GLN A 271 -15.91 28.66 -19.05
N ARG A 272 -15.35 29.76 -19.56
CA ARG A 272 -15.64 31.11 -19.05
C ARG A 272 -17.09 31.52 -19.28
N GLN A 273 -17.63 31.31 -20.48
CA GLN A 273 -19.03 31.61 -20.80
C GLN A 273 -19.97 30.71 -19.99
N PHE A 274 -19.64 29.43 -19.90
CA PHE A 274 -20.43 28.47 -19.13
C PHE A 274 -20.48 28.85 -17.64
N ALA A 275 -19.36 29.29 -17.06
CA ALA A 275 -19.30 29.78 -15.68
C ALA A 275 -20.27 30.94 -15.43
N GLN A 276 -20.31 31.91 -16.35
CA GLN A 276 -21.26 33.03 -16.27
C GLN A 276 -22.72 32.54 -16.33
N TYR A 277 -23.02 31.60 -17.23
CA TYR A 277 -24.37 31.07 -17.41
C TYR A 277 -24.91 30.33 -16.17
N ILE A 278 -24.03 29.65 -15.43
CA ILE A 278 -24.39 28.96 -14.17
C ILE A 278 -24.24 29.86 -12.94
N GLY A 279 -23.85 31.13 -13.12
CA GLY A 279 -23.69 32.11 -12.04
C GLY A 279 -22.54 31.77 -11.08
N THR A 280 -21.37 31.41 -11.63
CA THR A 280 -20.14 31.20 -10.85
C THR A 280 -18.91 31.81 -11.53
N SER A 281 -17.80 31.92 -10.81
CA SER A 281 -16.55 32.43 -11.41
C SER A 281 -15.87 31.35 -12.26
N PRO A 282 -15.11 31.74 -13.31
CA PRO A 282 -14.29 30.79 -14.07
C PRO A 282 -13.31 29.99 -13.19
N SER A 283 -12.74 30.62 -12.16
CA SER A 283 -11.84 29.96 -11.20
C SER A 283 -12.56 28.87 -10.40
N ARG A 284 -13.78 29.13 -9.92
CA ARG A 284 -14.57 28.14 -9.17
C ARG A 284 -15.07 27.01 -10.06
N LEU A 285 -15.48 27.31 -11.31
CA LEU A 285 -15.76 26.26 -12.28
C LEU A 285 -14.52 25.42 -12.60
N SER A 286 -13.33 26.03 -12.66
CA SER A 286 -12.07 25.30 -12.83
C SER A 286 -11.80 24.33 -11.68
N THR A 287 -12.07 24.73 -10.43
CA THR A 287 -11.94 23.80 -9.29
C THR A 287 -12.88 22.59 -9.39
N TYR A 288 -14.08 22.78 -9.93
CA TYR A 288 -15.02 21.66 -10.15
C TYR A 288 -14.57 20.76 -11.30
N VAL A 289 -14.19 21.36 -12.43
CA VAL A 289 -13.71 20.65 -13.62
C VAL A 289 -12.45 19.83 -13.34
N ASN A 290 -11.59 20.29 -12.43
CA ASN A 290 -10.37 19.58 -12.04
C ASN A 290 -10.59 18.63 -10.84
N GLY A 291 -11.82 18.52 -10.31
CA GLY A 291 -12.11 17.65 -9.17
C GLY A 291 -11.41 18.07 -7.88
N LEU A 292 -11.04 19.34 -7.74
CA LEU A 292 -10.48 19.89 -6.50
C LEU A 292 -11.57 20.13 -5.46
N VAL A 293 -12.80 20.43 -5.92
CA VAL A 293 -13.97 20.65 -5.07
C VAL A 293 -15.17 19.96 -5.72
N THR A 294 -15.96 19.26 -4.91
CA THR A 294 -17.28 18.75 -5.35
C THR A 294 -18.32 19.87 -5.21
N PRO A 295 -19.02 20.27 -6.28
CA PRO A 295 -20.11 21.24 -6.16
C PRO A 295 -21.27 20.69 -5.32
N SER A 296 -22.07 21.59 -4.74
CA SER A 296 -23.32 21.18 -4.08
C SER A 296 -24.31 20.57 -5.08
N ALA A 297 -25.26 19.77 -4.59
CA ALA A 297 -26.31 19.18 -5.42
C ALA A 297 -27.10 20.25 -6.22
N ALA A 298 -27.39 21.39 -5.59
CA ALA A 298 -28.06 22.52 -6.25
C ALA A 298 -27.24 23.09 -7.42
N MET A 299 -25.91 23.19 -7.26
CA MET A 299 -25.01 23.62 -8.33
C MET A 299 -24.93 22.58 -9.46
N MET A 300 -24.89 21.28 -9.14
CA MET A 300 -24.96 20.21 -10.15
C MET A 300 -26.24 20.27 -10.99
N LEU A 301 -27.40 20.47 -10.36
CA LEU A 301 -28.66 20.64 -11.07
C LEU A 301 -28.63 21.86 -12.00
N ARG A 302 -28.02 22.96 -11.56
CA ARG A 302 -27.88 24.16 -12.38
C ARG A 302 -26.98 23.91 -13.60
N ILE A 303 -25.81 23.29 -13.38
CA ILE A 303 -24.87 22.90 -14.45
C ILE A 303 -25.59 22.04 -15.49
N SER A 304 -26.31 20.99 -15.06
CA SER A 304 -27.03 20.08 -15.97
C SER A 304 -28.12 20.80 -16.78
N ARG A 305 -28.94 21.62 -16.14
CA ARG A 305 -30.02 22.37 -16.81
C ARG A 305 -29.47 23.38 -17.80
N SER A 306 -28.45 24.14 -17.39
CA SER A 306 -27.78 25.13 -18.24
C SER A 306 -27.11 24.49 -19.45
N ALA A 307 -26.41 23.36 -19.28
CA ALA A 307 -25.82 22.62 -20.38
C ALA A 307 -26.88 22.16 -21.39
N SER A 308 -28.01 21.62 -20.90
CA SER A 308 -29.11 21.18 -21.75
C SER A 308 -29.76 22.34 -22.52
N ALA A 309 -30.00 23.47 -21.86
CA ALA A 309 -30.57 24.66 -22.48
C ALA A 309 -29.65 25.22 -23.58
N LEU A 310 -28.36 25.36 -23.29
CA LEU A 310 -27.36 25.84 -24.25
C LEU A 310 -27.21 24.90 -25.45
N ALA A 311 -27.22 23.58 -25.21
CA ALA A 311 -27.18 22.58 -26.28
C ALA A 311 -28.41 22.63 -27.21
N GLN A 312 -29.57 23.05 -26.68
CA GLN A 312 -30.82 23.21 -27.45
C GLN A 312 -30.93 24.58 -28.14
N GLY A 313 -29.84 25.36 -28.18
CA GLY A 313 -29.81 26.65 -28.85
C GLY A 313 -30.46 27.79 -28.07
N ALA A 314 -30.63 27.64 -26.75
CA ALA A 314 -31.04 28.77 -25.90
C ALA A 314 -29.99 29.88 -26.02
N THR A 315 -30.35 30.96 -26.71
CA THR A 315 -29.49 32.13 -26.86
C THR A 315 -29.38 32.84 -25.52
N TRP A 316 -28.16 33.05 -25.05
CA TRP A 316 -27.86 33.89 -23.89
C TRP A 316 -28.38 35.31 -24.13
N SER A 317 -29.38 35.73 -23.36
CA SER A 317 -29.97 37.08 -23.42
C SER A 317 -29.42 38.02 -22.33
N GLY A 318 -28.35 37.63 -21.63
CA GLY A 318 -27.84 38.32 -20.44
C GLY A 318 -26.87 39.46 -20.75
N GLY A 319 -27.34 40.59 -21.25
CA GLY A 319 -26.54 41.80 -21.41
C GLY A 319 -25.69 42.18 -20.18
N LEU A 320 -24.50 42.71 -20.45
CA LEU A 320 -23.63 43.38 -19.50
C LEU A 320 -24.35 44.61 -18.90
N HIS A 321 -24.48 44.64 -17.57
CA HIS A 321 -24.44 45.86 -16.78
C HIS A 321 -23.43 45.64 -15.64
#